data_AF-A0A3D4YCS8-F1
#
_entry.id   AF-A0A3D4YCS8-F1
#
_cell.length_a   1.000
_cell.length_b   1.000
_cell.length_c   1.000
_cell.angle_alpha   90.00
_cell.angle_beta   90.00
_cell.angle_gamma   90.00
#
_symmetry.space_group_name_H-M   'P 1'
#
loop_
_entity.id
_entity.type
_entity.pdbx_description
1 polymer ?
#
loop_
_entity_poly.entity_id
_entity_poly.type
_entity_poly.pdbx_seq_one_letter_code
_entity_poly.pdbx_strand_id
1 'polypeptide(L)'
;MNASSIDKLAYQRIVLTGGVSQLSGIRELASDQLGGQVRIGSPNNLFGDADSMKNPSFSTCAGLLQFGIDDQQSYNQAELILANLSASNNIFSKTVNWVRENF
;
A
#
# COMPACT_ATOMS: atom_id res chain seq x y z
N MET A 1 -1.23 6.96 -40.87
CA MET A 1 -1.15 7.75 -39.61
C MET A 1 -1.48 6.78 -38.48
N ASN A 2 -0.48 6.03 -38.03
CA ASN A 2 -0.67 4.97 -37.04
C ASN A 2 -0.50 5.54 -35.64
N ALA A 3 -1.42 5.22 -34.74
CA ALA A 3 -1.43 5.59 -33.33
C ALA A 3 -0.32 4.87 -32.52
N SER A 4 0.94 4.94 -32.93
CA SER A 4 2.06 4.32 -32.20
C SER A 4 2.61 5.21 -31.07
N SER A 5 1.88 6.26 -30.71
CA SER A 5 2.31 7.34 -29.81
C SER A 5 2.14 7.10 -28.31
N ILE A 6 2.40 5.87 -27.86
CA ILE A 6 3.10 5.65 -26.58
C ILE A 6 4.48 6.34 -26.55
N ASP A 7 4.89 6.99 -27.65
CA ASP A 7 5.94 8.01 -27.93
C ASP A 7 6.39 8.96 -26.81
N LYS A 8 5.84 8.88 -25.60
CA LYS A 8 6.34 9.63 -24.43
C LYS A 8 5.77 9.04 -23.14
N LEU A 9 6.02 7.76 -22.84
CA LEU A 9 5.79 7.24 -21.49
C LEU A 9 6.64 8.05 -20.51
N ALA A 10 5.98 9.07 -19.96
CA ALA A 10 6.48 10.13 -19.11
C ALA A 10 7.50 9.61 -18.09
N TYR A 11 8.76 10.03 -18.22
CA TYR A 11 9.81 9.81 -17.21
C TYR A 11 9.85 8.36 -16.67
N GLN A 12 10.42 7.40 -17.41
CA GLN A 12 10.67 6.06 -16.86
C GLN A 12 11.65 6.13 -15.68
N ARG A 13 11.11 6.29 -14.48
CA ARG A 13 11.82 6.17 -13.21
C ARG A 13 11.71 4.71 -12.79
N ILE A 14 12.70 3.93 -13.21
CA ILE A 14 12.78 2.50 -12.94
C ILE A 14 13.32 2.29 -11.51
N VAL A 15 12.71 1.36 -10.78
CA VAL A 15 13.16 0.94 -9.46
C VAL A 15 13.52 -0.53 -9.53
N LEU A 16 14.80 -0.85 -9.33
CA LEU A 16 15.25 -2.22 -9.16
C LEU A 16 15.16 -2.61 -7.69
N THR A 17 14.70 -3.84 -7.45
CA THR A 17 14.54 -4.40 -6.10
C THR A 17 14.93 -5.88 -6.10
N GLY A 18 14.97 -6.51 -4.91
CA GLY A 18 15.39 -7.91 -4.73
C GLY A 18 16.90 -8.05 -4.59
N GLY A 19 17.38 -9.25 -4.25
CA GLY A 19 18.80 -9.49 -4.00
C GLY A 19 19.71 -9.21 -5.20
N VAL A 20 19.26 -9.55 -6.41
CA VAL A 20 20.01 -9.33 -7.65
C VAL A 20 20.26 -7.83 -7.93
N SER A 21 19.38 -6.95 -7.44
CA SER A 21 19.54 -5.49 -7.62
C SER A 21 20.75 -4.91 -6.87
N GLN A 22 21.44 -5.71 -6.03
CA GLN A 22 22.64 -5.31 -5.31
C GLN A 22 23.94 -5.64 -6.08
N LEU A 23 23.85 -6.28 -7.24
CA LEU A 23 25.03 -6.52 -8.08
C LEU A 23 25.65 -5.20 -8.53
N SER A 24 26.97 -5.10 -8.38
CA SER A 24 27.72 -3.94 -8.87
C SER A 24 27.51 -3.77 -10.38
N GLY A 25 27.24 -2.53 -10.82
CA GLY A 25 27.02 -2.23 -12.24
C GLY A 25 25.61 -2.50 -12.77
N ILE A 26 24.71 -3.12 -11.97
CA ILE A 26 23.37 -3.50 -12.47
C ILE A 26 22.50 -2.29 -12.80
N ARG A 27 22.69 -1.18 -12.08
CA ARG A 27 21.94 0.06 -12.32
C ARG A 27 22.34 0.66 -13.66
N GLU A 28 23.64 0.71 -13.93
CA GLU A 28 24.25 1.25 -15.13
C GLU A 28 23.84 0.41 -16.35
N LEU A 29 23.96 -0.92 -16.24
CA LEU A 29 23.51 -1.87 -17.27
C LEU A 29 22.02 -1.71 -17.58
N ALA A 30 21.18 -1.66 -16.55
CA ALA A 30 19.74 -1.48 -16.73
C ALA A 30 19.41 -0.12 -17.32
N SER A 31 20.14 0.93 -16.96
CA SER A 31 19.95 2.28 -17.51
C SER A 31 20.30 2.34 -18.99
N ASP A 32 21.39 1.69 -19.40
CA ASP A 32 21.83 1.60 -20.79
C ASP A 32 20.83 0.80 -21.64
N GLN A 33 20.38 -0.35 -21.14
CA GLN A 33 19.46 -1.23 -21.88
C GLN A 33 18.02 -0.70 -21.95
N LEU A 34 17.53 -0.02 -20.90
CA LEU A 34 16.13 0.41 -20.79
C LEU A 34 15.91 1.89 -21.15
N GLY A 35 16.97 2.69 -21.27
CA GLY A 35 16.88 4.10 -21.69
C GLY A 35 16.19 5.03 -20.68
N GLY A 36 16.12 4.65 -19.39
CA GLY A 36 15.41 5.38 -18.33
C GLY A 36 16.25 5.61 -17.06
N GLN A 37 15.77 6.45 -16.14
CA GLN A 37 16.45 6.69 -14.87
C GLN A 37 16.23 5.50 -13.92
N VAL A 38 17.29 4.73 -13.66
CA VAL A 38 17.24 3.58 -12.76
C VAL A 38 17.75 3.95 -11.37
N ARG A 39 17.01 3.54 -10.32
CA ARG A 39 17.49 3.55 -8.92
C ARG A 39 17.28 2.20 -8.26
N ILE A 40 18.03 1.94 -7.21
CA ILE A 40 17.81 0.77 -6.34
C ILE A 40 16.79 1.18 -5.26
N GLY A 41 15.74 0.38 -5.08
CA GLY A 41 14.71 0.57 -4.06
C GLY A 41 14.88 -0.42 -2.91
N SER A 42 14.59 0.03 -1.70
CA SER A 42 14.52 -0.79 -0.49
C SER A 42 13.20 -0.52 0.23
N PRO A 43 12.66 -1.50 0.97
CA PRO A 43 11.44 -1.30 1.73
C PRO A 43 11.68 -0.29 2.87
N ASN A 44 10.65 0.51 3.17
CA ASN A 44 10.64 1.49 4.24
C ASN A 44 9.60 1.10 5.29
N ASN A 45 9.67 1.68 6.50
CA ASN A 45 8.69 1.52 7.57
C ASN A 45 8.46 0.07 8.03
N LEU A 46 9.49 -0.78 7.99
CA LEU A 46 9.42 -2.10 8.63
C LEU A 46 9.50 -1.95 10.15
N PHE A 47 8.60 -2.61 10.87
CA PHE A 47 8.58 -2.65 12.33
C PHE A 47 9.65 -3.62 12.86
N GLY A 48 10.39 -3.25 13.92
CA GLY A 48 11.41 -4.10 14.56
C GLY A 48 12.85 -3.60 14.38
N ASP A 49 13.84 -4.49 14.55
CA ASP A 49 15.27 -4.23 14.32
C ASP A 49 15.56 -4.12 12.81
N ALA A 50 14.95 -3.10 12.22
CA ALA A 50 14.72 -2.96 10.79
C ALA A 50 15.98 -2.56 10.02
N ASP A 51 17.08 -2.20 10.68
CA ASP A 51 18.29 -1.75 10.01
C ASP A 51 18.92 -2.84 9.14
N SER A 52 18.85 -4.10 9.57
CA SER A 52 19.28 -5.25 8.78
C SER A 52 18.37 -5.53 7.58
N MET A 53 17.11 -5.11 7.66
CA MET A 53 16.05 -5.38 6.68
C MET A 53 15.83 -4.24 5.69
N LYS A 54 16.47 -3.08 5.90
CA LYS A 54 16.49 -1.92 4.97
C LYS A 54 17.37 -2.21 3.75
N ASN A 55 17.09 -3.29 3.04
CA ASN A 55 17.77 -3.63 1.81
C ASN A 55 16.79 -4.21 0.77
N PRO A 56 17.16 -4.18 -0.53
CA PRO A 56 16.26 -4.54 -1.61
C PRO A 56 15.75 -5.99 -1.57
N SER A 57 16.48 -6.91 -0.92
CA SER A 57 16.10 -8.32 -0.83
C SER A 57 14.80 -8.55 -0.06
N PHE A 58 14.46 -7.64 0.86
CA PHE A 58 13.28 -7.77 1.71
C PHE A 58 12.00 -7.13 1.13
N SER A 59 12.06 -6.51 -0.05
CA SER A 59 10.90 -5.78 -0.60
C SER A 59 9.67 -6.65 -0.83
N THR A 60 9.85 -7.92 -1.23
CA THR A 60 8.72 -8.85 -1.40
C THR A 60 8.06 -9.16 -0.06
N CYS A 61 8.85 -9.54 0.95
CA CYS A 61 8.32 -9.84 2.28
C CYS A 61 7.63 -8.61 2.89
N ALA A 62 8.25 -7.44 2.76
CA ALA A 62 7.67 -6.17 3.20
C ALA A 62 6.31 -5.90 2.53
N GLY A 63 6.22 -6.08 1.20
CA GLY A 63 4.97 -5.91 0.46
C GLY A 63 3.87 -6.89 0.88
N LEU A 64 4.23 -8.14 1.16
CA LEU A 64 3.28 -9.15 1.64
C LEU A 64 2.75 -8.82 3.05
N LEU A 65 3.63 -8.38 3.95
CA LEU A 65 3.21 -7.95 5.29
C LEU A 65 2.30 -6.73 5.21
N GLN A 66 2.66 -5.72 4.41
CA GLN A 66 1.83 -4.54 4.19
C GLN A 66 0.46 -4.92 3.61
N PHE A 67 0.43 -5.81 2.62
CA PHE A 67 -0.81 -6.31 2.03
C PHE A 67 -1.73 -6.96 3.07
N GLY A 68 -1.18 -7.84 3.93
CA GLY A 68 -1.98 -8.46 5.00
C GLY A 68 -2.48 -7.47 6.06
N ILE A 69 -1.69 -6.44 6.38
CA ILE A 69 -2.11 -5.37 7.30
C ILE A 69 -3.26 -4.55 6.69
N ASP A 70 -3.12 -4.11 5.44
CA ASP A 70 -4.12 -3.29 4.76
C ASP A 70 -5.46 -4.03 4.58
N ASP A 71 -5.39 -5.33 4.30
CA ASP A 71 -6.56 -6.20 4.21
C ASP A 71 -7.30 -6.30 5.57
N GLN A 72 -6.58 -6.56 6.67
CA GLN A 72 -7.16 -6.58 8.01
C GLN A 72 -7.79 -5.24 8.42
N GLN A 73 -7.13 -4.11 8.12
CA GLN A 73 -7.66 -2.78 8.43
C GLN A 73 -8.98 -2.53 7.68
N SER A 74 -9.06 -2.96 6.43
CA SER A 74 -10.27 -2.81 5.60
C SER A 74 -11.47 -3.57 6.19
N TYR A 75 -11.26 -4.78 6.69
CA TYR A 75 -12.31 -5.56 7.37
C TYR A 75 -12.75 -4.92 8.69
N ASN A 76 -11.79 -4.52 9.54
CA ASN A 76 -12.08 -3.90 10.83
C ASN A 76 -12.87 -2.60 10.67
N GLN A 77 -12.53 -1.79 9.65
CA GLN A 77 -13.24 -0.55 9.39
C GLN A 77 -14.68 -0.77 8.92
N ALA A 78 -14.93 -1.79 8.09
CA ALA A 78 -16.28 -2.15 7.68
C ALA A 78 -17.13 -2.61 8.86
N GLU A 79 -16.58 -3.42 9.76
CA GLU A 79 -17.28 -3.87 10.97
C GLU A 79 -17.64 -2.71 11.92
N LEU A 80 -16.70 -1.77 12.12
CA LEU A 80 -16.94 -0.55 12.90
C LEU A 80 -18.06 0.32 12.30
N ILE A 81 -18.12 0.47 10.99
CA ILE A 81 -19.17 1.23 10.31
C ILE A 81 -20.54 0.57 10.53
N LEU A 82 -20.62 -0.76 10.38
CA LEU A 82 -21.85 -1.51 10.59
C LEU A 82 -22.31 -1.44 12.04
N ALA A 83 -21.41 -1.60 13.01
CA ALA A 83 -21.71 -1.50 14.43
C ALA A 83 -22.26 -0.11 14.81
N ASN A 84 -21.65 0.96 14.29
CA ASN A 84 -22.11 2.34 14.51
C ASN A 84 -23.49 2.62 13.91
N LEU A 85 -23.77 2.10 12.71
CA LEU A 85 -25.10 2.21 12.08
C LEU A 85 -26.19 1.51 12.90
N SER A 86 -25.91 0.30 13.40
CA SER A 86 -26.83 -0.45 14.24
C SER A 86 -27.05 0.21 15.61
N ALA A 87 -26.00 0.75 16.22
CA ALA A 87 -26.10 1.48 17.49
C ALA A 87 -26.97 2.75 17.36
N SER A 88 -26.80 3.52 16.28
CA SER A 88 -27.59 4.73 16.01
C SER A 88 -29.09 4.47 15.96
N ASN A 89 -29.52 3.43 15.23
CA ASN A 89 -30.93 3.05 15.14
C ASN A 89 -31.52 2.63 16.50
N ASN A 90 -30.72 1.98 17.34
CA ASN A 90 -31.15 1.50 18.66
C ASN A 90 -31.23 2.65 19.70
N ILE A 91 -30.44 3.70 19.53
CA ILE A 91 -30.49 4.90 20.39
C ILE A 91 -31.69 5.76 20.02
N PHE A 92 -31.97 5.93 18.73
CA PHE A 92 -33.12 6.71 18.26
C PHE A 92 -34.45 6.09 18.72
N SER A 93 -34.59 4.77 18.63
CA SER A 93 -35.79 4.05 19.08
C SER A 93 -36.00 4.14 20.59
N LYS A 94 -34.93 4.09 21.40
CA LYS A 94 -35.01 4.24 22.86
C LYS A 94 -35.46 5.63 23.27
N THR A 95 -34.97 6.68 22.62
CA THR A 95 -35.38 8.05 22.92
C THR A 95 -36.84 8.31 22.53
N VAL A 96 -37.28 7.81 21.37
CA VAL A 96 -38.69 7.93 20.94
C VAL A 96 -39.62 7.16 21.88
N ASN A 97 -39.24 5.96 22.30
CA ASN A 97 -40.03 5.18 23.26
C ASN A 97 -40.10 5.86 24.62
N TRP A 98 -38.98 6.42 25.12
CA TRP A 98 -38.98 7.18 26.37
C TRP A 98 -39.91 8.40 26.31
N VAL A 99 -39.91 9.17 25.20
CA VAL A 99 -40.83 10.32 25.04
C VAL A 99 -42.27 9.85 25.07
N ARG A 100 -42.60 8.76 24.37
CA ARG A 100 -43.95 8.19 24.30
C ARG A 100 -44.42 7.59 25.63
N GLU A 101 -43.49 7.20 26.50
CA GLU A 101 -43.80 6.67 27.84
C GLU A 101 -43.95 7.77 28.89
N ASN A 102 -43.32 8.93 28.72
CA ASN A 102 -43.30 10.01 29.71
C ASN A 102 -44.22 11.18 29.40
N PHE A 103 -44.68 11.32 28.16
CA PHE A 103 -45.61 12.35 27.70
C PHE A 103 -46.76 11.73 26.90
#